data_AF-A0A1C3Z5H0-F1
#
_entry.id   AF-A0A1C3Z5H0-F1
#
_cell.length_a   1.000
_cell.length_b   1.000
_cell.length_c   1.000
_cell.angle_alpha   90.00
_cell.angle_beta   90.00
_cell.angle_gamma   90.00
#
_symmetry.space_group_name_H-M   'P 1'
#
loop_
_entity.id
_entity.type
_entity.pdbx_description
1 polymer ?
#
loop_
_entity_poly.entity_id
_entity_poly.type
_entity_poly.pdbx_seq_one_letter_code
_entity_poly.pdbx_strand_id
1 'polypeptide(L)'
;MDTSLKDALKKAKRKQLLKIIITSIIVVMVLIPIIYKVGNYFAAKSSTKLHERLFLHNAIAEPNVHIDSQVTSNSSMFGGNIVSNRSKNINGYLVRWNTLTSSYDWFRSNIDYNELIPGSYWSSSSTESYNYDKQTKNKVATFYNPAIKKYHDGVKNELSAVSTMDNYVAEVAISFDKAYTLKEIQKKLPDNLNIVWLYMVSPIKDESRGPSGMPVYGFNPEKSPEEAYKRFFDSLKQFDDDGYDEDIQKFLKSNKDKPFDQVKILGVMLTGRTENFKALESQDFIRGASVGVTAQVVPYIKPEK
;
A
#
# COMPACT_ATOMS: atom_id res chain seq x y z
N MET A 1 -33.51 -29.17 -69.66
CA MET A 1 -32.31 -28.36 -69.38
C MET A 1 -32.21 -27.89 -67.92
N ASP A 2 -33.32 -27.69 -67.21
CA ASP A 2 -33.32 -27.11 -65.85
C ASP A 2 -32.73 -27.98 -64.73
N THR A 3 -32.80 -29.31 -64.83
CA THR A 3 -32.26 -30.23 -63.81
C THR A 3 -30.72 -30.28 -63.84
N SER A 4 -30.12 -30.35 -65.03
CA SER A 4 -28.65 -30.32 -65.21
C SER A 4 -28.02 -29.02 -64.71
N LEU A 5 -28.70 -27.88 -64.90
CA LEU A 5 -28.23 -26.58 -64.43
C LEU A 5 -28.30 -26.48 -62.90
N LYS A 6 -29.39 -26.95 -62.29
CA LYS A 6 -29.56 -27.00 -60.83
C LYS A 6 -28.53 -27.89 -60.15
N ASP A 7 -28.20 -29.05 -60.71
CA ASP A 7 -27.20 -29.96 -60.16
C ASP A 7 -25.77 -29.41 -60.30
N ALA A 8 -25.45 -28.76 -61.43
CA ALA A 8 -24.19 -28.06 -61.62
C ALA A 8 -24.02 -26.91 -60.61
N LEU A 9 -25.07 -26.10 -60.40
CA LEU A 9 -25.10 -25.03 -59.39
C LEU A 9 -24.93 -25.58 -57.96
N LYS A 10 -25.60 -26.69 -57.62
CA LYS A 10 -25.49 -27.34 -56.30
C LYS A 10 -24.08 -27.89 -56.06
N LYS A 11 -23.44 -28.47 -57.08
CA LYS A 11 -22.05 -28.96 -57.03
C LYS A 11 -21.05 -27.80 -56.90
N ALA A 12 -21.27 -26.70 -57.62
CA ALA A 12 -20.46 -25.49 -57.51
C ALA A 12 -20.57 -24.87 -56.11
N LYS A 13 -21.79 -24.72 -55.57
CA LYS A 13 -22.01 -24.25 -54.19
C LYS A 13 -21.32 -25.14 -53.14
N ARG A 14 -21.37 -26.47 -53.30
CA ARG A 14 -20.66 -27.40 -52.41
C ARG A 14 -19.13 -27.26 -52.49
N LYS A 15 -18.56 -27.11 -53.69
CA LYS A 15 -17.12 -26.85 -53.87
C LYS A 15 -16.70 -25.50 -53.28
N GLN A 16 -17.51 -24.47 -53.44
CA GLN A 16 -17.27 -23.15 -52.87
C GLN A 16 -17.32 -23.18 -51.34
N LEU A 17 -18.32 -23.84 -50.75
CA LEU A 17 -18.42 -24.05 -49.31
C LEU A 17 -17.20 -24.80 -48.76
N LEU A 18 -16.79 -25.88 -49.43
CA LEU A 18 -15.59 -26.64 -49.05
C LEU A 18 -14.33 -25.77 -49.10
N LYS A 19 -14.17 -24.92 -50.13
CA LYS A 19 -13.05 -23.97 -50.22
C LYS A 19 -13.06 -22.97 -49.06
N ILE A 20 -14.21 -22.40 -48.72
CA ILE A 20 -14.35 -21.48 -47.57
C ILE A 20 -13.97 -22.20 -46.27
N ILE A 21 -14.49 -23.41 -46.04
CA ILE A 21 -14.19 -24.21 -44.84
C ILE A 21 -12.68 -24.46 -44.73
N ILE A 22 -12.03 -24.91 -45.81
CA ILE A 22 -10.58 -25.17 -45.82
C ILE A 22 -9.78 -23.89 -45.56
N THR A 23 -10.12 -22.79 -46.22
CA THR A 23 -9.45 -21.51 -46.00
C THR A 23 -9.65 -21.02 -44.56
N SER A 24 -10.85 -21.14 -44.00
CA SER A 24 -11.13 -20.79 -42.60
C SER A 24 -10.33 -21.64 -41.62
N ILE A 25 -10.21 -22.95 -41.84
CA ILE A 25 -9.40 -23.84 -41.00
C ILE A 25 -7.92 -23.42 -41.04
N ILE A 26 -7.38 -23.15 -42.23
CA ILE A 26 -5.98 -22.69 -42.38
C ILE A 26 -5.76 -21.36 -41.65
N VAL A 27 -6.69 -20.41 -41.82
CA VAL A 27 -6.63 -19.10 -41.14
C VAL A 27 -6.69 -19.27 -39.63
N VAL A 28 -7.58 -20.09 -39.09
CA VAL A 28 -7.69 -20.35 -37.65
C VAL A 28 -6.41 -21.01 -37.12
N MET A 29 -5.85 -22.00 -37.82
CA MET A 29 -4.60 -22.65 -37.43
C MET A 29 -3.42 -21.68 -37.36
N VAL A 30 -3.38 -20.66 -38.22
CA VAL A 30 -2.34 -19.61 -38.18
C VAL A 30 -2.63 -18.55 -37.12
N LEU A 31 -3.90 -18.17 -36.93
CA LEU A 31 -4.27 -17.12 -35.97
C LEU A 31 -4.13 -17.56 -34.52
N ILE A 32 -4.43 -18.82 -34.17
CA ILE A 32 -4.31 -19.32 -32.79
C ILE A 32 -2.92 -19.08 -32.19
N PRO A 33 -1.79 -19.50 -32.80
CA PRO A 33 -0.46 -19.27 -32.23
C PRO A 33 -0.09 -17.79 -32.21
N ILE A 34 -0.57 -16.98 -33.16
CA ILE A 34 -0.35 -15.53 -33.16
C ILE A 34 -1.06 -14.89 -31.96
N ILE A 35 -2.35 -15.18 -31.77
CA ILE A 35 -3.14 -14.67 -30.64
C ILE A 35 -2.53 -15.15 -29.32
N TYR A 36 -2.07 -16.41 -29.25
CA TYR A 36 -1.41 -16.92 -28.06
C TYR A 36 -0.13 -16.14 -27.72
N LYS A 37 0.74 -15.87 -28.71
CA LYS A 37 1.96 -15.08 -28.50
C LYS A 37 1.66 -13.63 -28.12
N VAL A 38 0.72 -13.00 -28.82
CA VAL A 38 0.29 -11.62 -28.56
C VAL A 38 -0.33 -11.51 -27.16
N GLY A 39 -1.21 -12.43 -26.80
CA GLY A 39 -1.85 -12.47 -25.49
C GLY A 39 -0.83 -12.62 -24.36
N ASN A 40 0.12 -13.55 -24.50
CA ASN A 40 1.19 -13.71 -23.50
C ASN A 40 2.07 -12.47 -23.37
N TYR A 41 2.39 -11.79 -24.47
CA TYR A 41 3.16 -10.54 -24.43
C TYR A 41 2.44 -9.44 -23.64
N PHE A 42 1.15 -9.21 -23.94
CA PHE A 42 0.36 -8.19 -23.24
C PHE A 42 0.10 -8.57 -21.78
N ALA A 43 -0.21 -9.84 -21.49
CA ALA A 43 -0.37 -10.33 -20.13
C ALA A 43 0.92 -10.16 -19.31
N ALA A 44 2.09 -10.50 -19.88
CA ALA A 44 3.37 -10.30 -19.20
C ALA A 44 3.66 -8.81 -18.92
N LYS A 45 3.45 -7.94 -19.91
CA LYS A 45 3.64 -6.49 -19.76
C LYS A 45 2.72 -5.91 -18.67
N SER A 46 1.45 -6.30 -18.67
CA SER A 46 0.47 -5.85 -17.68
C SER A 46 0.79 -6.38 -16.28
N SER A 47 1.25 -7.63 -16.18
CA SER A 47 1.75 -8.23 -14.92
C SER A 47 2.91 -7.43 -14.36
N THR A 48 3.95 -7.15 -15.16
CA THR A 48 5.12 -6.35 -14.72
C THR A 48 4.69 -4.97 -14.24
N LYS A 49 3.81 -4.29 -14.99
CA LYS A 49 3.28 -2.99 -14.59
C LYS A 49 2.53 -3.04 -13.26
N LEU A 50 1.76 -4.09 -13.01
CA LEU A 50 1.05 -4.26 -11.76
C LEU A 50 2.00 -4.57 -10.59
N HIS A 51 3.03 -5.40 -10.80
CA HIS A 51 4.10 -5.62 -9.82
C HIS A 51 4.72 -4.28 -9.39
N GLU A 52 5.18 -3.49 -10.37
CA GLU A 52 5.80 -2.18 -10.12
C GLU A 52 4.87 -1.23 -9.37
N ARG A 53 3.59 -1.15 -9.76
CA ARG A 53 2.60 -0.30 -9.07
C ARG A 53 2.35 -0.73 -7.63
N LEU A 54 2.29 -2.02 -7.34
CA LEU A 54 2.10 -2.54 -5.99
C LEU A 54 3.33 -2.27 -5.11
N PHE A 55 4.53 -2.48 -5.65
CA PHE A 55 5.77 -2.12 -4.94
C PHE A 55 5.84 -0.62 -4.68
N LEU A 56 5.52 0.20 -5.68
CA LEU A 56 5.53 1.65 -5.58
C LEU A 56 4.56 2.14 -4.49
N HIS A 57 3.32 1.65 -4.51
CA HIS A 57 2.32 1.97 -3.49
C HIS A 57 2.81 1.56 -2.09
N ASN A 58 3.30 0.34 -1.92
CA ASN A 58 3.78 -0.14 -0.63
C ASN A 58 4.97 0.67 -0.12
N ALA A 59 5.89 1.08 -1.01
CA ALA A 59 7.09 1.83 -0.64
C ALA A 59 6.77 3.22 -0.06
N ILE A 60 5.65 3.83 -0.47
CA ILE A 60 5.35 5.22 -0.10
C ILE A 60 4.11 5.39 0.78
N ALA A 61 3.16 4.45 0.79
CA ALA A 61 1.82 4.67 1.37
C ALA A 61 1.41 3.62 2.42
N GLU A 62 2.28 2.63 2.73
CA GLU A 62 1.96 1.55 3.67
C GLU A 62 2.92 1.57 4.88
N PRO A 63 2.62 2.33 5.94
CA PRO A 63 3.50 2.47 7.10
C PRO A 63 3.85 1.13 7.76
N ASN A 64 5.16 0.83 7.78
CA ASN A 64 5.75 -0.37 8.37
C ASN A 64 5.17 -1.70 7.82
N VAL A 65 4.65 -1.71 6.59
CA VAL A 65 4.23 -2.94 5.91
C VAL A 65 5.32 -3.35 4.92
N HIS A 66 5.77 -4.59 5.03
CA HIS A 66 6.75 -5.19 4.14
C HIS A 66 6.08 -6.23 3.25
N ILE A 67 6.51 -6.27 1.98
CA ILE A 67 6.13 -7.34 1.06
C ILE A 67 7.09 -8.50 1.29
N ASP A 68 6.60 -9.59 1.87
CA ASP A 68 7.40 -10.81 2.11
C ASP A 68 7.58 -11.61 0.81
N SER A 69 6.55 -11.62 -0.02
CA SER A 69 6.58 -12.24 -1.35
C SER A 69 5.51 -11.62 -2.25
N GLN A 70 5.82 -11.54 -3.54
CA GLN A 70 4.87 -11.10 -4.55
C GLN A 70 4.94 -12.04 -5.75
N VAL A 71 3.89 -12.83 -5.95
CA VAL A 71 3.88 -13.93 -6.91
C VAL A 71 2.71 -13.83 -7.87
N THR A 72 2.94 -14.21 -9.12
CA THR A 72 1.87 -14.36 -10.09
C THR A 72 1.10 -15.66 -9.81
N SER A 73 -0.22 -15.58 -9.77
CA SER A 73 -1.13 -16.71 -9.55
C SER A 73 -2.24 -16.69 -10.60
N ASN A 74 -2.80 -17.86 -10.92
CA ASN A 74 -3.86 -18.03 -11.93
C ASN A 74 -3.54 -17.34 -13.27
N SER A 75 -2.28 -17.42 -13.70
CA SER A 75 -1.79 -16.76 -14.91
C SER A 75 -2.23 -17.52 -16.17
N SER A 76 -2.64 -16.77 -17.18
CA SER A 76 -3.02 -17.27 -18.49
C SER A 76 -2.61 -16.27 -19.58
N MET A 77 -2.79 -16.66 -20.84
CA MET A 77 -2.57 -15.74 -21.96
C MET A 77 -3.52 -14.54 -21.96
N PHE A 78 -4.56 -14.50 -21.11
CA PHE A 78 -5.53 -13.39 -21.01
C PHE A 78 -5.30 -12.48 -19.81
N GLY A 79 -4.44 -12.87 -18.87
CA GLY A 79 -4.31 -12.20 -17.58
C GLY A 79 -4.14 -13.18 -16.43
N GLY A 80 -4.13 -12.64 -15.21
CA GLY A 80 -3.97 -13.40 -13.98
C GLY A 80 -4.05 -12.50 -12.75
N ASN A 81 -3.54 -13.01 -11.64
CA ASN A 81 -3.51 -12.30 -10.37
C ASN A 81 -2.06 -12.14 -9.88
N ILE A 82 -1.82 -11.09 -9.11
CA ILE A 82 -0.61 -10.90 -8.33
C ILE A 82 -1.00 -10.96 -6.86
N VAL A 83 -0.42 -11.93 -6.15
CA VAL A 83 -0.65 -12.18 -4.73
C VAL A 83 0.56 -11.63 -3.98
N SER A 84 0.34 -10.60 -3.15
CA SER A 84 1.37 -10.02 -2.28
C SER A 84 1.12 -10.45 -0.84
N ASN A 85 1.98 -11.31 -0.30
CA ASN A 85 1.96 -11.64 1.13
C ASN A 85 2.79 -10.59 1.87
N ARG A 86 2.25 -10.12 3.00
CA ARG A 86 2.80 -8.97 3.71
C ARG A 86 2.88 -9.23 5.20
N SER A 87 3.85 -8.58 5.83
CA SER A 87 4.04 -8.59 7.27
C SER A 87 4.45 -7.21 7.78
N LYS A 88 4.38 -7.04 9.10
CA LYS A 88 4.95 -5.90 9.81
C LYS A 88 6.02 -6.40 10.75
N ASN A 89 7.14 -5.68 10.84
CA ASN A 89 8.15 -5.94 11.87
C ASN A 89 7.86 -5.04 13.09
N ILE A 90 7.48 -5.65 14.20
CA ILE A 90 7.26 -4.97 15.47
C ILE A 90 8.44 -5.27 16.38
N ASN A 91 9.50 -4.47 16.26
CA ASN A 91 10.69 -4.57 17.11
C ASN A 91 11.33 -5.98 17.14
N GLY A 92 11.47 -6.61 15.97
CA GLY A 92 11.96 -7.98 15.78
C GLY A 92 10.88 -9.06 15.64
N TYR A 93 9.61 -8.72 15.92
CA TYR A 93 8.48 -9.65 15.83
C TYR A 93 7.73 -9.46 14.52
N LEU A 94 7.85 -10.44 13.61
CA LEU A 94 7.09 -10.43 12.36
C LEU A 94 5.63 -10.83 12.62
N VAL A 95 4.74 -9.86 12.42
CA VAL A 95 3.29 -10.07 12.51
C VAL A 95 2.72 -10.11 11.10
N ARG A 96 1.96 -11.17 10.81
CA ARG A 96 1.24 -11.30 9.54
C ARG A 96 0.32 -10.10 9.33
N TRP A 97 0.37 -9.54 8.13
CA TRP A 97 -0.58 -8.53 7.65
C TRP A 97 -1.53 -9.16 6.61
N ASN A 98 -2.32 -8.35 5.92
CA ASN A 98 -3.21 -8.86 4.87
C ASN A 98 -2.48 -9.20 3.56
N THR A 99 -3.06 -10.15 2.86
CA THR A 99 -2.63 -10.55 1.52
C THR A 99 -3.39 -9.72 0.48
N LEU A 100 -2.69 -9.02 -0.40
CA LEU A 100 -3.32 -8.32 -1.54
C LEU A 100 -3.41 -9.25 -2.73
N THR A 101 -4.60 -9.39 -3.31
CA THR A 101 -4.83 -10.15 -4.54
C THR A 101 -5.32 -9.20 -5.64
N SER A 102 -4.38 -8.63 -6.37
CA SER A 102 -4.66 -7.69 -7.46
C SER A 102 -4.73 -8.42 -8.79
N SER A 103 -5.56 -7.98 -9.72
CA SER A 103 -5.78 -8.66 -11.00
C SER A 103 -5.22 -7.87 -12.17
N TYR A 104 -4.80 -8.54 -13.22
CA TYR A 104 -4.41 -7.92 -14.48
C TYR A 104 -4.98 -8.69 -15.68
N ASP A 105 -5.30 -7.93 -16.72
CA ASP A 105 -5.63 -8.44 -18.05
C ASP A 105 -4.74 -7.75 -19.10
N TRP A 106 -5.02 -7.90 -20.38
CA TRP A 106 -4.23 -7.29 -21.46
C TRP A 106 -4.11 -5.77 -21.39
N PHE A 107 -5.11 -5.09 -20.83
CA PHE A 107 -5.25 -3.65 -20.89
C PHE A 107 -5.29 -3.00 -19.52
N ARG A 108 -5.81 -3.72 -18.52
CA ARG A 108 -6.06 -3.20 -17.18
C ARG A 108 -5.22 -3.93 -16.15
N SER A 109 -4.89 -3.18 -15.12
CA SER A 109 -4.27 -3.68 -13.90
C SER A 109 -5.07 -3.09 -12.75
N ASN A 110 -5.76 -3.93 -12.00
CA ASN A 110 -6.66 -3.53 -10.93
C ASN A 110 -6.01 -3.89 -9.60
N ILE A 111 -5.67 -2.85 -8.83
CA ILE A 111 -5.22 -3.01 -7.44
C ILE A 111 -6.46 -3.28 -6.58
N ASP A 112 -6.35 -4.24 -5.67
CA ASP A 112 -7.40 -4.50 -4.68
C ASP A 112 -7.38 -3.42 -3.58
N TYR A 113 -8.06 -2.30 -3.85
CA TYR A 113 -8.20 -1.21 -2.90
C TYR A 113 -9.11 -1.54 -1.71
N ASN A 114 -9.95 -2.58 -1.81
CA ASN A 114 -10.77 -2.97 -0.67
C ASN A 114 -9.90 -3.43 0.49
N GLU A 115 -8.85 -4.20 0.20
CA GLU A 115 -7.92 -4.69 1.21
C GLU A 115 -6.89 -3.64 1.66
N LEU A 116 -6.63 -2.60 0.85
CA LEU A 116 -5.77 -1.48 1.25
C LEU A 116 -6.45 -0.53 2.25
N ILE A 117 -7.78 -0.41 2.18
CA ILE A 117 -8.53 0.49 3.05
C ILE A 117 -8.91 -0.26 4.35
N PRO A 118 -8.51 0.23 5.53
CA PRO A 118 -8.90 -0.36 6.80
C PRO A 118 -10.41 -0.46 6.97
N GLY A 119 -10.87 -1.48 7.70
CA GLY A 119 -12.22 -1.49 8.26
C GLY A 119 -12.30 -0.58 9.48
N SER A 120 -13.50 -0.08 9.79
CA SER A 120 -13.75 0.68 11.01
C SER A 120 -14.73 -0.10 11.89
N TYR A 121 -14.37 -0.24 13.17
CA TYR A 121 -15.26 -0.75 14.20
C TYR A 121 -15.77 0.41 15.04
N TRP A 122 -17.08 0.42 15.30
CA TRP A 122 -17.73 1.36 16.20
C TRP A 122 -18.51 0.56 17.25
N SER A 123 -18.21 0.81 18.52
CA SER A 123 -18.96 0.22 19.62
C SER A 123 -20.32 0.93 19.76
N SER A 124 -21.42 0.18 19.77
CA SER A 124 -22.74 0.76 20.04
C SER A 124 -22.94 1.14 21.51
N SER A 125 -22.12 0.60 22.40
CA SER A 125 -22.22 0.76 23.87
C SER A 125 -21.16 1.68 24.47
N SER A 126 -20.15 2.09 23.71
CA SER A 126 -19.12 3.05 24.12
C SER A 126 -18.83 4.03 22.99
N THR A 127 -18.24 5.18 23.29
CA THR A 127 -17.75 6.14 22.27
C THR A 127 -16.44 5.68 21.63
N GLU A 128 -16.09 4.40 21.75
CA GLU A 128 -14.85 3.84 21.25
C GLU A 128 -15.01 3.38 19.79
N SER A 129 -14.10 3.86 18.95
CA SER A 129 -13.93 3.44 17.57
C SER A 129 -12.50 2.95 17.36
N TYR A 130 -12.25 2.09 16.37
CA TYR A 130 -10.87 1.89 15.88
C TYR A 130 -10.87 1.37 14.46
N ASN A 131 -9.76 1.64 13.76
CA ASN A 131 -9.51 1.08 12.45
C ASN A 131 -8.75 -0.23 12.59
N TYR A 132 -9.06 -1.19 11.73
CA TYR A 132 -8.45 -2.52 11.74
C TYR A 132 -8.24 -3.03 10.33
N ASP A 133 -7.24 -3.89 10.17
CA ASP A 133 -7.02 -4.61 8.93
C ASP A 133 -8.10 -5.68 8.72
N LYS A 134 -8.73 -5.69 7.54
CA LYS A 134 -9.91 -6.52 7.29
C LYS A 134 -9.63 -8.02 7.36
N GLN A 135 -8.42 -8.49 7.05
CA GLN A 135 -8.10 -9.92 7.08
C GLN A 135 -7.59 -10.36 8.45
N THR A 136 -6.63 -9.64 9.01
CA THR A 136 -5.94 -10.03 10.24
C THR A 136 -6.64 -9.54 11.50
N LYS A 137 -7.56 -8.58 11.38
CA LYS A 137 -8.25 -7.88 12.49
C LYS A 137 -7.30 -7.14 13.44
N ASN A 138 -6.02 -7.03 13.08
CA ASN A 138 -5.08 -6.22 13.81
C ASN A 138 -5.46 -4.75 13.68
N LYS A 139 -5.31 -4.00 14.77
CA LYS A 139 -5.58 -2.56 14.78
C LYS A 139 -4.58 -1.81 13.88
N VAL A 140 -5.08 -0.83 13.14
CA VAL A 140 -4.28 0.05 12.28
C VAL A 140 -4.00 1.34 13.05
N ALA A 141 -2.72 1.70 13.18
CA ALA A 141 -2.30 2.96 13.75
C ALA A 141 -2.65 4.13 12.81
N THR A 142 -3.22 5.20 13.36
CA THR A 142 -3.64 6.39 12.60
C THR A 142 -2.68 7.56 12.82
N PHE A 143 -2.27 8.21 11.73
CA PHE A 143 -1.60 9.52 11.80
C PHE A 143 -2.60 10.67 11.73
N TYR A 144 -2.24 11.78 12.37
CA TYR A 144 -3.00 13.02 12.40
C TYR A 144 -2.16 14.16 11.85
N ASN A 145 -2.49 14.63 10.65
CA ASN A 145 -1.88 15.81 10.06
C ASN A 145 -2.06 17.04 10.97
N PRO A 146 -0.98 17.78 11.32
CA PRO A 146 -1.06 18.94 12.20
C PRO A 146 -1.88 20.12 11.62
N ALA A 147 -2.02 20.20 10.30
CA ALA A 147 -2.80 21.25 9.63
C ALA A 147 -4.32 21.01 9.73
N ILE A 148 -4.77 19.77 9.97
CA ILE A 148 -6.19 19.43 10.11
C ILE A 148 -6.63 19.69 11.54
N LYS A 149 -7.66 20.52 11.73
CA LYS A 149 -8.11 20.95 13.07
C LYS A 149 -9.05 19.97 13.75
N LYS A 150 -9.92 19.30 13.00
CA LYS A 150 -10.97 18.44 13.53
C LYS A 150 -10.94 17.09 12.81
N TYR A 151 -10.95 16.03 13.60
CA TYR A 151 -11.16 14.65 13.15
C TYR A 151 -12.47 14.17 13.76
N HIS A 152 -13.22 13.34 13.03
CA HIS A 152 -14.51 12.80 13.45
C HIS A 152 -14.44 12.18 14.86
N ASP A 153 -13.47 11.29 15.09
CA ASP A 153 -13.27 10.61 16.38
C ASP A 153 -12.29 11.35 17.32
N GLY A 154 -11.95 12.60 16.98
CA GLY A 154 -10.89 13.35 17.65
C GLY A 154 -9.49 12.81 17.37
N VAL A 155 -8.52 13.42 18.05
CA VAL A 155 -7.12 12.98 18.00
C VAL A 155 -6.85 12.10 19.21
N LYS A 156 -6.47 10.85 18.96
CA LYS A 156 -6.20 9.88 20.03
C LYS A 156 -4.81 10.04 20.61
N ASN A 157 -4.67 9.74 21.89
CA ASN A 157 -3.39 9.57 22.55
C ASN A 157 -3.43 8.32 23.44
N GLU A 158 -2.87 7.24 22.93
CA GLU A 158 -2.94 5.91 23.52
C GLU A 158 -1.62 5.50 24.21
N LEU A 159 -0.70 6.46 24.42
CA LEU A 159 0.64 6.20 25.02
C LEU A 159 0.54 5.61 26.42
N SER A 160 -0.32 6.17 27.28
CA SER A 160 -0.50 5.65 28.64
C SER A 160 -1.14 4.26 28.67
N ALA A 161 -1.95 3.91 27.67
CA ALA A 161 -2.52 2.57 27.58
C ALA A 161 -1.45 1.56 27.17
N VAL A 162 -0.68 1.86 26.12
CA VAL A 162 0.35 0.93 25.62
C VAL A 162 1.51 0.77 26.59
N SER A 163 1.91 1.81 27.31
CA SER A 163 3.05 1.75 28.24
C SER A 163 2.84 0.86 29.46
N THR A 164 1.58 0.52 29.76
CA THR A 164 1.17 -0.36 30.87
C THR A 164 1.05 -1.83 30.48
N MET A 165 1.19 -2.16 29.19
CA MET A 165 1.14 -3.55 28.73
C MET A 165 2.45 -4.26 29.08
N ASP A 166 2.41 -5.24 29.97
CA ASP A 166 3.60 -6.00 30.35
C ASP A 166 3.93 -7.11 29.33
N ASN A 167 5.21 -7.25 28.99
CA ASN A 167 5.72 -8.29 28.06
C ASN A 167 5.17 -8.20 26.63
N TYR A 168 5.01 -6.99 26.11
CA TYR A 168 4.63 -6.76 24.71
C TYR A 168 5.66 -5.89 23.98
N VAL A 169 5.66 -6.02 22.66
CA VAL A 169 6.19 -5.01 21.75
C VAL A 169 5.02 -4.38 21.00
N ALA A 170 5.16 -3.11 20.64
CA ALA A 170 4.10 -2.35 19.99
C ALA A 170 4.62 -1.48 18.85
N GLU A 171 3.74 -1.25 17.88
CA GLU A 171 3.83 -0.21 16.87
C GLU A 171 2.92 0.96 17.27
N VAL A 172 3.45 2.18 17.24
CA VAL A 172 2.69 3.39 17.55
C VAL A 172 2.98 4.48 16.52
N ALA A 173 1.94 5.02 15.90
CA ALA A 173 2.01 6.22 15.07
C ALA A 173 2.02 7.45 15.97
N ILE A 174 3.13 8.20 15.98
CA ILE A 174 3.28 9.47 16.69
C ILE A 174 3.10 10.60 15.69
N SER A 175 2.08 11.41 15.89
CA SER A 175 1.79 12.60 15.10
C SER A 175 2.25 13.84 15.84
N PHE A 176 2.97 14.73 15.16
CA PHE A 176 3.54 15.91 15.80
C PHE A 176 2.56 17.09 15.85
N ASP A 177 2.74 17.99 16.81
CA ASP A 177 2.01 19.27 16.93
C ASP A 177 2.29 20.20 15.75
N LYS A 178 3.51 20.14 15.23
CA LYS A 178 3.99 20.82 14.02
C LYS A 178 5.04 19.97 13.32
N ALA A 179 5.42 20.37 12.11
CA ALA A 179 6.42 19.65 11.36
C ALA A 179 7.85 19.91 11.89
N TYR A 180 8.66 18.86 12.04
CA TYR A 180 10.02 18.90 12.59
C TYR A 180 11.06 18.37 11.59
N THR A 181 12.33 18.73 11.75
CA THR A 181 13.43 18.06 11.03
C THR A 181 13.81 16.74 11.71
N LEU A 182 14.50 15.85 10.98
CA LEU A 182 14.97 14.60 11.56
C LEU A 182 15.87 14.82 12.80
N LYS A 183 16.73 15.85 12.77
CA LYS A 183 17.60 16.18 13.90
C LYS A 183 16.83 16.67 15.12
N GLU A 184 15.72 17.38 14.93
CA GLU A 184 14.84 17.79 16.04
C GLU A 184 14.12 16.58 16.64
N ILE A 185 13.66 15.65 15.79
CA ILE A 185 12.98 14.41 16.20
C ILE A 185 13.91 13.52 17.00
N GLN A 186 15.13 13.27 16.52
CA GLN A 186 16.12 12.43 17.20
C GLN A 186 16.51 12.95 18.59
N LYS A 187 16.42 14.26 18.83
CA LYS A 187 16.66 14.83 20.18
C LYS A 187 15.49 14.67 21.14
N LYS A 188 14.28 14.46 20.60
CA LYS A 188 13.02 14.40 21.36
C LYS A 188 12.59 12.96 21.65
N LEU A 189 12.95 12.03 20.78
CA LEU A 189 12.63 10.61 20.93
C LEU A 189 13.67 9.90 21.79
N PRO A 190 13.27 8.90 22.59
CA PRO A 190 14.21 8.09 23.34
C PRO A 190 14.93 7.09 22.43
N ASP A 191 16.19 6.78 22.75
CA ASP A 191 17.05 5.92 21.91
C ASP A 191 16.61 4.45 21.87
N ASN A 192 15.79 4.03 22.83
CA ASN A 192 15.25 2.67 22.99
C ASN A 192 13.98 2.41 22.15
N LEU A 193 13.66 3.28 21.19
CA LEU A 193 12.60 3.08 20.20
C LEU A 193 13.19 3.07 18.78
N ASN A 194 12.60 2.28 17.90
CA ASN A 194 12.96 2.22 16.47
C ASN A 194 12.04 3.13 15.68
N ILE A 195 12.60 3.99 14.82
CA ILE A 195 11.84 4.73 13.81
C ILE A 195 11.73 3.82 12.57
N VAL A 196 10.54 3.33 12.29
CA VAL A 196 10.27 2.42 11.15
C VAL A 196 9.56 3.11 9.99
N TRP A 197 9.04 4.32 10.22
CA TRP A 197 8.42 5.14 9.17
C TRP A 197 8.52 6.63 9.51
N LEU A 198 8.80 7.45 8.51
CA LEU A 198 8.69 8.91 8.57
C LEU A 198 7.46 9.35 7.77
N TYR A 199 6.49 9.97 8.42
CA TYR A 199 5.29 10.50 7.78
C TYR A 199 5.58 11.90 7.22
N MET A 200 5.50 12.05 5.90
CA MET A 200 5.99 13.23 5.18
C MET A 200 4.86 14.12 4.67
N VAL A 201 3.82 13.53 4.08
CA VAL A 201 2.72 14.26 3.44
C VAL A 201 1.45 13.44 3.43
N SER A 202 0.31 14.09 3.59
CA SER A 202 -1.02 13.53 3.31
C SER A 202 -1.91 14.65 2.83
N PRO A 203 -3.03 14.34 2.17
CA PRO A 203 -3.90 15.40 1.72
C PRO A 203 -4.62 16.10 2.89
N ILE A 204 -4.84 17.41 2.76
CA ILE A 204 -5.43 18.25 3.81
C ILE A 204 -6.90 18.51 3.50
N LYS A 205 -7.78 17.64 4.02
CA LYS A 205 -9.24 17.71 3.80
C LYS A 205 -10.01 17.76 5.12
N ASP A 206 -11.32 18.03 5.03
CA ASP A 206 -12.21 18.01 6.19
C ASP A 206 -12.51 16.57 6.63
N GLU A 207 -11.85 16.14 7.69
CA GLU A 207 -11.98 14.82 8.35
C GLU A 207 -13.06 14.80 9.43
N SER A 208 -13.88 15.87 9.55
CA SER A 208 -14.91 15.95 10.60
C SER A 208 -16.15 15.09 10.34
N ARG A 209 -16.38 14.66 9.09
CA ARG A 209 -17.64 14.00 8.66
C ARG A 209 -17.59 12.48 8.58
N GLY A 210 -16.46 11.86 8.90
CA GLY A 210 -16.34 10.41 8.98
C GLY A 210 -14.91 9.94 8.74
N PRO A 211 -14.62 8.66 9.03
CA PRO A 211 -13.28 8.10 8.89
C PRO A 211 -12.97 7.89 7.41
N SER A 212 -12.55 8.95 6.73
CA SER A 212 -11.94 8.84 5.42
C SER A 212 -10.45 8.80 5.64
N GLY A 213 -9.94 7.70 6.22
CA GLY A 213 -8.51 7.54 6.51
C GLY A 213 -7.68 7.94 5.29
N MET A 214 -7.09 9.14 5.36
CA MET A 214 -6.41 9.72 4.22
C MET A 214 -5.12 8.95 3.97
N PRO A 215 -4.69 8.80 2.71
CA PRO A 215 -3.40 8.18 2.43
C PRO A 215 -2.30 8.99 3.13
N VAL A 216 -1.45 8.26 3.85
CA VAL A 216 -0.31 8.81 4.59
C VAL A 216 0.93 8.43 3.82
N TYR A 217 1.55 9.42 3.17
CA TYR A 217 2.76 9.19 2.40
C TYR A 217 4.01 9.40 3.26
N GLY A 218 4.94 8.47 3.14
CA GLY A 218 6.17 8.46 3.91
C GLY A 218 7.11 7.37 3.46
N PHE A 219 8.13 7.10 4.27
CA PHE A 219 9.11 6.06 3.96
C PHE A 219 9.79 5.53 5.21
N ASN A 220 10.36 4.33 5.12
CA ASN A 220 11.25 3.80 6.13
C ASN A 220 12.65 4.42 5.95
N PRO A 221 13.22 5.09 6.98
CA PRO A 221 14.53 5.75 6.85
C PRO A 221 15.72 4.78 6.72
N GLU A 222 15.52 3.49 7.01
CA GLU A 222 16.56 2.46 6.98
C GLU A 222 17.84 2.88 7.76
N LYS A 223 19.01 2.41 7.34
CA LYS A 223 20.32 2.83 7.87
C LYS A 223 20.81 4.14 7.24
N SER A 224 20.25 4.55 6.10
CA SER A 224 20.67 5.72 5.32
C SER A 224 19.46 6.60 4.98
N PRO A 225 19.04 7.49 5.91
CA PRO A 225 17.82 8.28 5.75
C PRO A 225 17.81 9.20 4.53
N GLU A 226 18.97 9.72 4.13
CA GLU A 226 19.08 10.61 2.97
C GLU A 226 18.87 9.86 1.65
N GLU A 227 19.43 8.66 1.51
CA GLU A 227 19.22 7.82 0.33
C GLU A 227 17.77 7.31 0.27
N ALA A 228 17.23 6.90 1.41
CA ALA A 228 15.83 6.49 1.51
C ALA A 228 14.89 7.63 1.14
N TYR A 229 15.20 8.87 1.57
CA TYR A 229 14.44 10.05 1.16
C TYR A 229 14.50 10.32 -0.35
N LYS A 230 15.67 10.19 -0.98
CA LYS A 230 15.80 10.34 -2.45
C LYS A 230 14.92 9.33 -3.18
N ARG A 231 14.97 8.05 -2.77
CA ARG A 231 14.12 6.99 -3.33
C ARG A 231 12.63 7.28 -3.12
N PHE A 232 12.25 7.74 -1.94
CA PHE A 232 10.88 8.15 -1.64
C PHE A 232 10.42 9.31 -2.54
N PHE A 233 11.25 10.34 -2.69
CA PHE A 233 10.93 11.52 -3.48
C PHE A 233 10.72 11.17 -4.96
N ASP A 234 11.55 10.27 -5.51
CA ASP A 234 11.40 9.79 -6.89
C ASP A 234 10.20 8.84 -7.05
N SER A 235 9.96 7.98 -6.05
CA SER A 235 8.76 7.13 -6.00
C SER A 235 7.48 7.96 -5.96
N LEU A 236 7.49 9.06 -5.19
CA LEU A 236 6.34 9.95 -5.08
C LEU A 236 6.06 10.68 -6.40
N LYS A 237 7.09 11.08 -7.16
CA LYS A 237 6.92 11.60 -8.53
C LYS A 237 6.32 10.56 -9.46
N GLN A 238 6.81 9.32 -9.40
CA GLN A 238 6.31 8.24 -10.25
C GLN A 238 4.86 7.89 -9.90
N PHE A 239 4.50 7.96 -8.63
CA PHE A 239 3.16 7.64 -8.15
C PHE A 239 2.11 8.65 -8.61
N ASP A 240 2.46 9.95 -8.57
CA ASP A 240 1.61 11.05 -9.01
C ASP A 240 2.14 11.72 -10.28
N ASP A 241 2.56 10.91 -11.27
CA ASP A 241 3.10 11.39 -12.55
C ASP A 241 2.06 12.18 -13.37
N ASP A 242 0.78 11.80 -13.21
CA ASP A 242 -0.36 12.52 -13.81
C ASP A 242 -0.69 13.84 -13.07
N GLY A 243 -0.11 14.06 -11.87
CA GLY A 243 -0.22 15.31 -11.11
C GLY A 243 -1.60 15.59 -10.52
N TYR A 244 -2.34 14.55 -10.11
CA TYR A 244 -3.70 14.68 -9.60
C TYR A 244 -3.77 14.99 -8.10
N ASP A 245 -2.76 14.59 -7.31
CA ASP A 245 -2.74 14.86 -5.87
C ASP A 245 -2.03 16.20 -5.59
N GLU A 246 -2.81 17.26 -5.38
CA GLU A 246 -2.30 18.62 -5.15
C GLU A 246 -1.32 18.72 -3.97
N ASP A 247 -1.52 17.91 -2.92
CA ASP A 247 -0.69 17.93 -1.73
C ASP A 247 0.66 17.23 -1.99
N ILE A 248 0.68 16.16 -2.78
CA ILE A 248 1.91 15.56 -3.32
C ILE A 248 2.65 16.58 -4.18
N GLN A 249 1.98 17.21 -5.16
CA GLN A 249 2.61 18.18 -6.06
C GLN A 249 3.20 19.37 -5.30
N LYS A 250 2.48 19.87 -4.30
CA LYS A 250 2.97 20.93 -3.41
C LYS A 250 4.19 20.48 -2.61
N PHE A 251 4.19 19.26 -2.08
CA PHE A 251 5.33 18.70 -1.36
C PHE A 251 6.56 18.56 -2.27
N LEU A 252 6.40 18.00 -3.48
CA LEU A 252 7.47 17.84 -4.47
C LEU A 252 8.05 19.20 -4.87
N LYS A 253 7.21 20.18 -5.21
CA LYS A 253 7.64 21.53 -5.56
C LYS A 253 8.39 22.23 -4.43
N SER A 254 7.90 22.09 -3.19
CA SER A 254 8.47 22.79 -2.03
C SER A 254 9.80 22.18 -1.55
N ASN A 255 10.14 20.96 -1.96
CA ASN A 255 11.32 20.22 -1.47
C ASN A 255 12.28 19.76 -2.58
N LYS A 256 12.06 20.15 -3.84
CA LYS A 256 12.85 19.71 -5.01
C LYS A 256 14.37 19.84 -4.84
N ASP A 257 14.83 20.96 -4.27
CA ASP A 257 16.24 21.29 -4.14
C ASP A 257 16.70 21.35 -2.67
N LYS A 258 15.88 20.82 -1.75
CA LYS A 258 16.20 20.86 -0.32
C LYS A 258 16.98 19.61 0.10
N PRO A 259 18.09 19.77 0.84
CA PRO A 259 18.71 18.64 1.51
C PRO A 259 17.75 18.06 2.56
N PHE A 260 17.85 16.75 2.79
CA PHE A 260 16.88 16.04 3.63
C PHE A 260 16.84 16.54 5.08
N ASP A 261 17.95 17.05 5.62
CA ASP A 261 18.03 17.60 6.97
C ASP A 261 17.18 18.87 7.18
N GLN A 262 16.77 19.54 6.10
CA GLN A 262 15.86 20.69 6.10
C GLN A 262 14.41 20.32 5.81
N VAL A 263 14.16 19.10 5.33
CA VAL A 263 12.82 18.61 5.02
C VAL A 263 12.06 18.38 6.32
N LYS A 264 10.79 18.78 6.31
CA LYS A 264 9.92 18.71 7.48
C LYS A 264 9.09 17.43 7.47
N ILE A 265 9.01 16.80 8.64
CA ILE A 265 8.36 15.51 8.91
C ILE A 265 7.15 15.78 9.82
N LEU A 266 6.01 15.19 9.50
CA LEU A 266 4.72 15.39 10.17
C LEU A 266 4.47 14.41 11.33
N GLY A 267 5.15 13.27 11.31
CA GLY A 267 5.04 12.24 12.32
C GLY A 267 6.02 11.10 12.08
N VAL A 268 6.03 10.13 12.99
CA VAL A 268 6.86 8.93 12.89
C VAL A 268 6.09 7.70 13.36
N MET A 269 6.35 6.55 12.73
CA MET A 269 5.92 5.27 13.29
C MET A 269 7.07 4.68 14.07
N LEU A 270 6.79 4.35 15.33
CA LEU A 270 7.77 3.80 16.25
C LEU A 270 7.43 2.36 16.57
N THR A 271 8.46 1.52 16.69
CA THR A 271 8.32 0.19 17.29
C THR A 271 9.28 0.02 18.44
N GLY A 272 8.86 -0.66 19.49
CA GLY A 272 9.68 -0.92 20.66
C GLY A 272 8.95 -1.79 21.67
N ARG A 273 9.61 -2.07 22.79
CA ARG A 273 8.93 -2.62 23.97
C ARG A 273 7.91 -1.61 24.49
N THR A 274 6.78 -2.11 24.96
CA THR A 274 5.66 -1.29 25.43
C THR A 274 6.07 -0.32 26.53
N GLU A 275 6.89 -0.76 27.49
CA GLU A 275 7.42 0.07 28.58
C GLU A 275 8.24 1.27 28.09
N ASN A 276 8.89 1.18 26.92
CA ASN A 276 9.73 2.27 26.39
C ASN A 276 8.90 3.48 25.94
N PHE A 277 7.62 3.29 25.62
CA PHE A 277 6.72 4.38 25.22
C PHE A 277 6.36 5.32 26.35
N LYS A 278 6.58 4.93 27.62
CA LYS A 278 6.32 5.77 28.79
C LYS A 278 7.05 7.11 28.75
N ALA A 279 8.25 7.14 28.17
CA ALA A 279 9.05 8.37 28.02
C ALA A 279 8.40 9.42 27.10
N LEU A 280 7.44 9.00 26.27
CA LEU A 280 6.71 9.88 25.35
C LEU A 280 5.40 10.39 25.94
N GLU A 281 4.99 9.96 27.13
CA GLU A 281 3.79 10.45 27.78
C GLU A 281 3.91 11.95 28.11
N SER A 282 2.81 12.68 27.93
CA SER A 282 2.69 14.11 28.25
C SER A 282 3.74 15.02 27.60
N GLN A 283 4.26 14.62 26.43
CA GLN A 283 5.21 15.43 25.67
C GLN A 283 4.48 16.43 24.74
N ASP A 284 4.75 17.72 24.91
CA ASP A 284 4.04 18.79 24.19
C ASP A 284 4.21 18.77 22.66
N PHE A 285 5.27 18.12 22.15
CA PHE A 285 5.49 17.99 20.70
C PHE A 285 4.62 16.89 20.05
N ILE A 286 3.92 16.09 20.86
CA ILE A 286 3.06 15.01 20.39
C ILE A 286 1.62 15.52 20.37
N ARG A 287 1.09 15.66 19.17
CA ARG A 287 -0.32 15.99 18.94
C ARG A 287 -1.23 14.81 19.24
N GLY A 288 -0.82 13.63 18.81
CA GLY A 288 -1.58 12.41 18.91
C GLY A 288 -0.68 11.19 18.77
N ALA A 289 -1.10 10.10 19.40
CA ALA A 289 -0.40 8.84 19.38
C ALA A 289 -1.42 7.71 19.26
N SER A 290 -1.32 6.94 18.18
CA SER A 290 -2.24 5.84 17.89
C SER A 290 -1.50 4.52 17.85
N VAL A 291 -1.90 3.60 18.72
CA VAL A 291 -1.35 2.24 18.81
C VAL A 291 -1.91 1.41 17.67
N GLY A 292 -1.03 0.71 16.96
CA GLY A 292 -1.37 -0.26 15.91
C GLY A 292 -1.20 -1.69 16.42
N VAL A 293 -0.34 -2.43 15.73
CA VAL A 293 -0.08 -3.84 16.04
C VAL A 293 0.71 -3.98 17.34
N THR A 294 0.36 -4.98 18.14
CA THR A 294 1.14 -5.43 19.30
C THR A 294 1.44 -6.91 19.18
N ALA A 295 2.55 -7.36 19.77
CA ALA A 295 2.92 -8.77 19.84
C ALA A 295 3.47 -9.10 21.21
N GLN A 296 3.10 -10.27 21.74
CA GLN A 296 3.61 -10.72 23.03
C GLN A 296 5.05 -11.19 22.89
N VAL A 297 5.90 -10.81 23.84
CA VAL A 297 7.30 -11.21 23.91
C VAL A 297 7.40 -12.67 24.33
N VAL A 298 8.22 -13.43 23.61
CA VAL A 298 8.48 -14.87 23.88
C VAL A 298 9.96 -15.11 24.22
N PRO A 299 10.31 -16.18 24.95
CA PRO A 299 11.67 -16.38 25.46
C PRO A 299 12.77 -16.56 24.40
N TYR A 300 12.40 -16.90 23.16
CA TYR A 300 13.33 -17.28 22.09
C TYR A 300 13.43 -16.25 20.94
N ILE A 301 12.69 -15.15 21.01
CA ILE A 301 12.82 -14.02 20.07
C ILE A 301 13.24 -12.79 20.87
N LYS A 302 14.39 -12.21 20.52
CA LYS A 302 14.89 -11.01 21.21
C LYS A 302 14.37 -9.76 20.52
N PRO A 303 13.71 -8.83 21.25
CA PRO A 303 13.37 -7.54 20.69
C PRO A 303 14.61 -6.76 20.23
N GLU A 304 14.50 -5.99 19.15
CA GLU A 304 15.61 -5.24 18.57
C GLU A 304 16.04 -4.03 19.42
N LYS A 305 15.09 -3.43 20.15
CA LYS A 305 15.29 -2.37 21.15
C LYS A 305 14.40 -2.53 22.39
#